data_AF-A0A9E4JFS0-F1
#
_entry.id   AF-A0A9E4JFS0-F1
#
_cell.length_a   1.000
_cell.length_b   1.000
_cell.length_c   1.000
_cell.angle_alpha   90.00
_cell.angle_beta   90.00
_cell.angle_gamma   90.00
#
_symmetry.space_group_name_H-M   'P 1'
#
loop_
_entity.id
_entity.type
_entity.pdbx_description
1 polymer ?
#
loop_
_entity_poly.entity_id
_entity_poly.type
_entity_poly.pdbx_seq_one_letter_code
_entity_poly.pdbx_strand_id
1 'polypeptide(L)'
;MKKALLCLCLATPWVPACGEPPTSDAPPPQIAAVKAADVLDPRVSLAITDVAMLAPFTFERVLTQLVAQSNVPGLTPLQLFRQWWDTQNPGPGLGLGPHCDDELDASGAPVLNGYPYPCRPLEGAQAQSDPFSNPGTNPDAYVPIGLFNRFDLAAKNGSFCGEYRIVFAKRSGITNEFQRNLIIFEGALRNPHPLDKLAGCRKVAKFWAELSKEKKANKRLAALEKFYFQGNENFNAAVDVRAFGDNARDFGQVRVNSFINPPGAQSAQVPWSLREFKLIRSGCNEDRTSCEAMRFVPTTVKNNAFGALFNPVEKAELAPAFVERATTFQDRFPEVAVESLLASDPTEISVDVPPRFNAAQSLSSSTQIDRYERQFGDVPTAFHAAIQSRLDTLGSPVTPLQVVRRAMTISCAGCHRLNDAAPNNDLGNGLTWAPSLGFVHVSEREFEPDDPTRHRISDALKNVFLPKRLQVLETFLQHGVGKLGETDTESDRPIKGGGRHD
;
A
#
# COMPACT_ATOMS: atom_id res chain seq x y z
N MET A 1 -17.52 -19.58 -90.90
CA MET A 1 -17.12 -18.99 -92.20
C MET A 1 -16.47 -17.65 -91.94
N LYS A 2 -15.26 -17.45 -92.49
CA LYS A 2 -14.59 -16.18 -92.86
C LYS A 2 -14.42 -15.11 -91.75
N LYS A 3 -13.20 -14.88 -91.24
CA LYS A 3 -12.15 -13.95 -91.77
C LYS A 3 -12.61 -12.48 -91.65
N ALA A 4 -11.85 -11.48 -91.24
CA ALA A 4 -10.42 -11.22 -91.03
C ALA A 4 -10.35 -9.78 -90.47
N LEU A 5 -9.55 -9.46 -89.44
CA LEU A 5 -8.12 -9.07 -89.47
C LEU A 5 -7.87 -7.56 -89.68
N LEU A 6 -7.31 -6.88 -88.66
CA LEU A 6 -6.16 -5.94 -88.70
C LEU A 6 -5.90 -5.45 -87.25
N CYS A 7 -4.85 -5.91 -86.55
CA CYS A 7 -3.47 -5.36 -86.47
C CYS A 7 -3.41 -3.96 -85.82
N LEU A 8 -2.51 -3.60 -84.90
CA LEU A 8 -1.22 -4.12 -84.39
C LEU A 8 -0.99 -3.28 -83.10
N CYS A 9 -0.57 -3.80 -81.94
CA CYS A 9 0.83 -3.91 -81.54
C CYS A 9 0.91 -4.32 -80.06
N LEU A 10 1.97 -5.06 -79.76
CA LEU A 10 2.37 -5.72 -78.53
C LEU A 10 2.43 -4.82 -77.27
N ALA A 11 1.90 -5.32 -76.15
CA ALA A 11 2.54 -5.26 -74.83
C ALA A 11 1.92 -6.32 -73.90
N THR A 12 2.73 -7.26 -73.45
CA THR A 12 2.41 -8.36 -72.55
C THR A 12 2.07 -7.87 -71.13
N PRO A 13 1.11 -8.51 -70.42
CA PRO A 13 0.72 -8.10 -69.08
C PRO A 13 1.75 -8.54 -68.04
N TRP A 14 2.19 -7.55 -67.26
CA TRP A 14 3.03 -7.67 -66.08
C TRP A 14 2.30 -8.45 -64.99
N VAL A 15 2.91 -9.53 -64.52
CA VAL A 15 2.61 -10.13 -63.22
C VAL A 15 3.41 -9.32 -62.19
N PRO A 16 2.81 -8.63 -61.21
CA PRO A 16 3.59 -8.02 -60.14
C PRO A 16 4.06 -9.12 -59.19
N ALA A 17 5.37 -9.21 -59.06
CA ALA A 17 6.07 -10.01 -58.08
C ALA A 17 5.65 -9.63 -56.64
N CYS A 18 5.69 -10.62 -55.75
CA CYS A 18 5.63 -10.44 -54.30
C CYS A 18 6.68 -9.42 -53.86
N GLY A 19 6.22 -8.28 -53.33
CA GLY A 19 7.08 -7.33 -52.63
C GLY A 19 7.43 -7.85 -51.24
N GLU A 20 8.70 -7.86 -50.92
CA GLU A 20 9.25 -8.10 -49.58
C GLU A 20 8.64 -7.13 -48.55
N PRO A 21 8.48 -7.56 -47.28
CA PRO A 21 8.06 -6.67 -46.21
C PRO A 21 9.12 -5.58 -45.99
N PRO A 22 8.73 -4.32 -45.70
CA PRO A 22 9.69 -3.25 -45.44
C PRO A 22 10.50 -3.59 -44.17
N THR A 23 11.80 -3.79 -44.35
CA THR A 23 12.79 -3.83 -43.28
C THR A 23 12.90 -2.43 -42.67
N SER A 24 12.20 -2.24 -41.55
CA SER A 24 12.38 -1.08 -40.67
C SER A 24 13.63 -1.29 -39.80
N ASP A 25 14.81 -1.17 -40.39
CA ASP A 25 16.09 -1.03 -39.67
C ASP A 25 16.28 0.43 -39.21
N ALA A 26 15.31 0.96 -38.47
CA ALA A 26 15.56 2.10 -37.61
C ALA A 26 16.03 1.54 -36.26
N PRO A 27 17.26 1.82 -35.81
CA PRO A 27 17.66 1.47 -34.45
C PRO A 27 16.65 2.09 -33.48
N PRO A 28 16.28 1.41 -32.39
CA PRO A 28 15.49 2.04 -31.33
C PRO A 28 16.18 3.36 -30.94
N PRO A 29 15.43 4.43 -30.64
CA PRO A 29 16.02 5.70 -30.24
C PRO A 29 17.01 5.42 -29.11
N GLN A 30 18.29 5.64 -29.39
CA GLN A 30 19.33 5.49 -28.39
C GLN A 30 19.01 6.49 -27.29
N ILE A 31 18.58 5.97 -26.14
CA ILE A 31 18.57 6.70 -24.88
C ILE A 31 20.00 7.18 -24.71
N ALA A 32 20.21 8.50 -24.85
CA ALA A 32 21.51 9.10 -24.61
C ALA A 32 22.03 8.56 -23.28
N ALA A 33 23.24 8.00 -23.28
CA ALA A 33 23.84 7.42 -22.11
C ALA A 33 23.81 8.46 -20.97
N VAL A 34 22.94 8.22 -20.00
CA VAL A 34 22.89 8.99 -18.75
C VAL A 34 24.30 8.87 -18.17
N LYS A 35 24.99 10.01 -18.01
CA LYS A 35 26.30 10.03 -17.34
C LYS A 35 26.15 9.29 -16.02
N ALA A 36 27.08 8.39 -15.70
CA ALA A 36 27.07 7.53 -14.52
C ALA A 36 27.01 8.25 -13.15
N ALA A 37 26.92 9.58 -13.12
CA ALA A 37 26.73 10.41 -11.93
C ALA A 37 25.26 10.83 -11.68
N ASP A 38 24.33 10.52 -12.60
CA ASP A 38 22.91 10.92 -12.53
C ASP A 38 21.94 9.76 -12.27
N VAL A 39 22.44 8.54 -12.05
CA VAL A 39 21.60 7.37 -11.74
C VAL A 39 21.12 7.44 -10.29
N LEU A 40 19.80 7.43 -10.09
CA LEU A 40 19.20 7.36 -8.76
C LEU A 40 19.32 5.93 -8.21
N ASP A 41 19.78 5.79 -6.96
CA ASP A 41 19.82 4.51 -6.25
C ASP A 41 18.49 4.29 -5.52
N PRO A 42 17.68 3.29 -5.89
CA PRO A 42 16.40 3.02 -5.23
C PRO A 42 16.56 2.66 -3.74
N ARG A 43 17.71 2.12 -3.30
CA ARG A 43 17.98 1.79 -1.88
C ARG A 43 18.38 3.02 -1.06
N VAL A 44 18.53 4.17 -1.70
CA VAL A 44 18.82 5.46 -1.06
C VAL A 44 17.67 6.46 -1.24
N SER A 45 17.06 6.51 -2.43
CA SER A 45 16.00 7.48 -2.75
C SER A 45 14.58 6.97 -2.52
N LEU A 46 14.38 5.64 -2.35
CA LEU A 46 13.04 5.05 -2.21
C LEU A 46 12.88 4.13 -0.99
N ALA A 47 13.87 3.30 -0.67
CA ALA A 47 13.78 2.31 0.42
C ALA A 47 15.08 2.25 1.23
N ILE A 48 15.17 3.11 2.24
CA ILE A 48 16.31 3.18 3.14
C ILE A 48 16.10 2.17 4.27
N THR A 49 16.97 1.18 4.34
CA THR A 49 16.92 0.08 5.33
C THR A 49 18.25 -0.11 6.06
N ASP A 50 19.17 0.84 5.88
CA ASP A 50 20.48 0.90 6.53
C ASP A 50 20.31 1.15 8.03
N VAL A 51 20.85 0.24 8.86
CA VAL A 51 20.70 0.27 10.32
C VAL A 51 21.24 1.57 10.93
N ALA A 52 22.37 2.08 10.45
CA ALA A 52 22.98 3.29 10.96
C ALA A 52 22.17 4.53 10.57
N MET A 53 21.60 4.55 9.36
CA MET A 53 20.69 5.63 8.93
C MET A 53 19.38 5.64 9.73
N LEU A 54 18.90 4.47 10.14
CA LEU A 54 17.64 4.32 10.86
C LEU A 54 17.76 4.67 12.35
N ALA A 55 18.95 4.60 12.95
CA ALA A 55 19.14 4.73 14.39
C ALA A 55 18.50 5.99 15.02
N PRO A 56 18.51 7.19 14.38
CA PRO A 56 17.88 8.38 14.98
C PRO A 56 16.35 8.46 14.85
N PHE A 57 15.72 7.55 14.10
CA PHE A 57 14.29 7.52 13.85
C PHE A 57 13.57 6.66 14.91
N THR A 58 13.81 6.93 16.19
CA THR A 58 13.27 6.11 17.28
C THR A 58 11.74 6.24 17.38
N PHE A 59 11.09 5.18 17.85
CA PHE A 59 9.64 5.17 18.04
C PHE A 59 9.19 6.24 19.05
N GLU A 60 9.96 6.42 20.13
CA GLU A 60 9.76 7.48 21.11
C GLU A 60 9.81 8.87 20.47
N ARG A 61 10.78 9.14 19.58
CA ARG A 61 10.91 10.42 18.90
C ARG A 61 9.70 10.73 18.01
N VAL A 62 9.19 9.73 17.28
CA VAL A 62 7.98 9.88 16.47
C VAL A 62 6.78 10.26 17.34
N LEU A 63 6.51 9.50 18.41
CA LEU A 63 5.39 9.78 19.30
C LEU A 63 5.57 11.11 20.06
N THR A 64 6.79 11.45 20.47
CA THR A 64 7.11 12.73 21.10
C THR A 64 6.78 13.91 20.18
N GLN A 65 7.16 13.82 18.90
CA GLN A 65 6.83 14.85 17.93
C GLN A 65 5.31 14.99 17.73
N LEU A 66 4.59 13.88 17.59
CA LEU A 66 3.13 13.90 17.44
C LEU A 66 2.43 14.49 18.66
N VAL A 67 2.87 14.11 19.86
CA VAL A 67 2.37 14.67 21.11
C VAL A 67 2.66 16.17 21.22
N ALA A 68 3.85 16.63 20.83
CA ALA A 68 4.20 18.05 20.83
C ALA A 68 3.34 18.87 19.85
N GLN A 69 2.87 18.27 18.76
CA GLN A 69 1.97 18.89 17.79
C GLN A 69 0.48 18.76 18.16
N SER A 70 0.15 17.96 19.18
CA SER A 70 -1.22 17.59 19.49
C SER A 70 -2.06 18.76 20.01
N ASN A 71 -1.43 19.74 20.65
CA ASN A 71 -2.10 20.78 21.44
C ASN A 71 -3.00 20.21 22.56
N VAL A 72 -2.69 19.01 23.06
CA VAL A 72 -3.38 18.37 24.19
C VAL A 72 -2.55 18.54 25.47
N PRO A 73 -3.03 19.29 26.47
CA PRO A 73 -2.30 19.51 27.72
C PRO A 73 -1.99 18.20 28.45
N GLY A 74 -0.72 18.00 28.81
CA GLY A 74 -0.28 16.87 29.64
C GLY A 74 -0.27 15.50 28.95
N LEU A 75 -0.59 15.43 27.64
CA LEU A 75 -0.44 14.19 26.89
C LEU A 75 1.04 13.81 26.79
N THR A 76 1.34 12.53 26.98
CA THR A 76 2.69 11.96 26.88
C THR A 76 2.75 10.86 25.80
N PRO A 77 3.94 10.55 25.26
CA PRO A 77 4.13 9.43 24.34
C PRO A 77 3.62 8.10 24.92
N LEU A 78 3.81 7.87 26.22
CA LEU A 78 3.36 6.65 26.91
C LEU A 78 1.84 6.58 27.00
N GLN A 79 1.16 7.67 27.36
CA GLN A 79 -0.31 7.68 27.37
C GLN A 79 -0.88 7.42 25.98
N LEU A 80 -0.30 8.03 24.94
CA LEU A 80 -0.75 7.82 23.57
C LEU A 80 -0.52 6.37 23.10
N PHE A 81 0.64 5.78 23.40
CA PHE A 81 0.93 4.38 23.12
C PHE A 81 -0.04 3.43 23.84
N ARG A 82 -0.30 3.67 25.13
CA ARG A 82 -1.21 2.85 25.92
C ARG A 82 -2.64 2.95 25.42
N GLN A 83 -3.10 4.17 25.12
CA GLN A 83 -4.40 4.39 24.49
C GLN A 83 -4.55 3.60 23.20
N TRP A 84 -3.51 3.58 22.36
CA TRP A 84 -3.56 2.86 21.10
C TRP A 84 -3.72 1.36 21.28
N TRP A 85 -2.91 0.73 22.12
CA TRP A 85 -3.01 -0.72 22.31
C TRP A 85 -4.27 -1.13 23.06
N ASP A 86 -4.81 -0.24 23.87
CA ASP A 86 -6.08 -0.51 24.56
C ASP A 86 -7.27 -0.63 23.60
N THR A 87 -7.17 -0.10 22.37
CA THR A 87 -8.17 -0.33 21.31
C THR A 87 -8.39 -1.81 20.95
N GLN A 88 -7.47 -2.68 21.36
CA GLN A 88 -7.56 -4.13 21.14
C GLN A 88 -8.32 -4.85 22.27
N ASN A 89 -8.56 -4.18 23.40
CA ASN A 89 -9.23 -4.74 24.57
C ASN A 89 -10.73 -4.39 24.54
N PRO A 90 -11.60 -5.24 25.13
CA PRO A 90 -12.98 -4.89 25.40
C PRO A 90 -13.10 -3.63 26.29
N GLY A 91 -14.18 -2.87 26.11
CA GLY A 91 -14.53 -1.75 26.97
C GLY A 91 -14.80 -2.20 28.43
N PRO A 92 -14.53 -1.34 29.44
CA PRO A 92 -14.06 0.04 29.31
C PRO A 92 -12.53 0.21 29.27
N GLY A 93 -11.76 -0.89 29.24
CA GLY A 93 -10.29 -0.85 29.18
C GLY A 93 -9.63 0.12 30.17
N LEU A 94 -8.72 0.94 29.67
CA LEU A 94 -8.13 2.11 30.35
C LEU A 94 -9.02 3.36 30.27
N GLY A 95 -10.12 3.33 29.50
CA GLY A 95 -11.02 4.47 29.32
C GLY A 95 -10.41 5.64 28.54
N LEU A 96 -9.36 5.38 27.74
CA LEU A 96 -8.59 6.42 27.05
C LEU A 96 -9.04 6.67 25.60
N GLY A 97 -9.96 5.87 25.08
CA GLY A 97 -10.39 5.96 23.69
C GLY A 97 -11.34 4.84 23.29
N PRO A 98 -11.45 4.56 21.97
CA PRO A 98 -12.32 3.51 21.47
C PRO A 98 -11.78 2.12 21.79
N HIS A 99 -12.68 1.14 21.86
CA HIS A 99 -12.41 -0.28 22.10
C HIS A 99 -12.85 -1.13 20.91
N CYS A 100 -12.38 -2.38 20.86
CA CYS A 100 -12.71 -3.31 19.79
C CYS A 100 -14.21 -3.64 19.69
N ASP A 101 -14.93 -3.53 20.80
CA ASP A 101 -16.33 -3.91 20.98
C ASP A 101 -17.27 -2.71 21.16
N ASP A 102 -16.82 -1.48 20.84
CA ASP A 102 -17.67 -0.29 20.82
C ASP A 102 -18.81 -0.41 19.79
N GLU A 103 -18.59 -1.17 18.72
CA GLU A 103 -19.59 -1.54 17.71
C GLU A 103 -19.81 -3.06 17.75
N LEU A 104 -21.08 -3.47 17.89
CA LEU A 104 -21.49 -4.88 17.92
C LEU A 104 -22.50 -5.17 16.82
N ASP A 105 -22.46 -6.37 16.25
CA ASP A 105 -23.52 -6.86 15.37
C ASP A 105 -24.74 -7.38 16.16
N ALA A 106 -25.76 -7.85 15.43
CA ALA A 106 -27.00 -8.37 16.03
C ALA A 106 -26.79 -9.62 16.90
N SER A 107 -25.65 -10.32 16.78
CA SER A 107 -25.28 -11.45 17.62
C SER A 107 -24.45 -11.04 18.85
N GLY A 108 -24.15 -9.74 18.99
CA GLY A 108 -23.28 -9.21 20.03
C GLY A 108 -21.78 -9.40 19.74
N ALA A 109 -21.41 -9.75 18.50
CA ALA A 109 -20.01 -9.90 18.13
C ALA A 109 -19.40 -8.56 17.71
N PRO A 110 -18.14 -8.27 18.09
CA PRO A 110 -17.44 -7.04 17.70
C PRO A 110 -17.31 -6.88 16.18
N VAL A 111 -17.68 -5.70 15.68
CA VAL A 111 -17.60 -5.34 14.26
C VAL A 111 -17.01 -3.96 14.05
N LEU A 112 -16.54 -3.72 12.83
CA LEU A 112 -16.20 -2.39 12.34
C LEU A 112 -16.62 -2.31 10.87
N ASN A 113 -17.35 -1.27 10.48
CA ASN A 113 -17.95 -1.16 9.14
C ASN A 113 -18.90 -2.32 8.77
N GLY A 114 -19.47 -2.99 9.79
CA GLY A 114 -20.31 -4.17 9.65
C GLY A 114 -19.55 -5.46 9.31
N TYR A 115 -18.23 -5.49 9.47
CA TYR A 115 -17.39 -6.68 9.27
C TYR A 115 -16.72 -7.15 10.58
N PRO A 116 -16.40 -8.44 10.73
CA PRO A 116 -15.83 -8.99 11.97
C PRO A 116 -14.54 -8.28 12.42
N TYR A 117 -14.54 -7.81 13.67
CA TYR A 117 -13.42 -7.11 14.30
C TYR A 117 -13.20 -7.59 15.75
N PRO A 118 -12.97 -8.90 15.98
CA PRO A 118 -12.79 -9.45 17.32
C PRO A 118 -11.69 -8.75 18.11
N CYS A 119 -11.89 -8.66 19.42
CA CYS A 119 -10.86 -8.16 20.33
C CYS A 119 -9.59 -9.02 20.29
N ARG A 120 -8.46 -8.38 20.55
CA ARG A 120 -7.12 -8.95 20.46
C ARG A 120 -6.34 -8.69 21.77
N PRO A 121 -6.73 -9.34 22.88
CA PRO A 121 -6.18 -9.02 24.21
C PRO A 121 -4.69 -9.32 24.37
N LEU A 122 -4.10 -10.20 23.56
CA LEU A 122 -2.64 -10.40 23.56
C LEU A 122 -1.90 -9.17 23.02
N GLU A 123 -2.40 -8.59 21.92
CA GLU A 123 -1.93 -7.30 21.44
C GLU A 123 -2.26 -6.17 22.42
N GLY A 124 -3.46 -6.21 23.01
CA GLY A 124 -3.96 -5.22 23.96
C GLY A 124 -3.22 -5.20 25.29
N ALA A 125 -2.56 -6.29 25.68
CA ALA A 125 -1.67 -6.34 26.84
C ALA A 125 -0.52 -5.32 26.76
N GLN A 126 -0.15 -4.89 25.54
CA GLN A 126 0.84 -3.83 25.36
C GLN A 126 0.42 -2.48 25.96
N ALA A 127 -0.88 -2.26 26.19
CA ALA A 127 -1.37 -1.08 26.91
C ALA A 127 -0.86 -0.99 28.36
N GLN A 128 -0.30 -2.07 28.91
CA GLN A 128 0.31 -2.11 30.24
C GLN A 128 1.84 -2.00 30.19
N SER A 129 2.45 -2.02 29.01
CA SER A 129 3.90 -1.93 28.84
C SER A 129 4.38 -0.47 28.75
N ASP A 130 5.69 -0.29 28.93
CA ASP A 130 6.40 0.95 28.58
C ASP A 130 7.51 0.60 27.57
N PRO A 131 7.28 0.86 26.26
CA PRO A 131 8.22 0.50 25.20
C PRO A 131 9.44 1.45 25.14
N PHE A 132 9.44 2.55 25.90
CA PHE A 132 10.50 3.56 25.88
C PHE A 132 11.55 3.33 26.97
N SER A 133 11.21 2.52 27.97
CA SER A 133 12.19 2.08 28.97
C SER A 133 13.23 1.15 28.34
N ASN A 134 14.53 1.48 28.48
CA ASN A 134 15.67 0.68 28.01
C ASN A 134 15.49 0.09 26.59
N PRO A 135 15.26 0.92 25.55
CA PRO A 135 14.77 0.45 24.25
C PRO A 135 15.78 -0.42 23.49
N GLY A 136 17.06 -0.42 23.89
CA GLY A 136 18.10 -1.30 23.38
C GLY A 136 17.92 -2.77 23.76
N THR A 137 17.26 -3.07 24.87
CA THR A 137 17.14 -4.44 25.42
C THR A 137 15.70 -4.82 25.77
N ASN A 138 14.80 -3.86 25.92
CA ASN A 138 13.40 -4.10 26.25
C ASN A 138 12.68 -4.88 25.12
N PRO A 139 12.14 -6.09 25.38
CA PRO A 139 11.43 -6.88 24.37
C PRO A 139 10.16 -6.21 23.84
N ASP A 140 9.57 -5.26 24.58
CA ASP A 140 8.39 -4.49 24.18
C ASP A 140 8.73 -3.19 23.44
N ALA A 141 10.02 -2.85 23.33
CA ALA A 141 10.45 -1.71 22.53
C ALA A 141 10.28 -1.95 21.03
N TYR A 142 10.16 -0.85 20.28
CA TYR A 142 10.03 -0.84 18.83
C TYR A 142 11.27 -0.24 18.19
N VAL A 143 11.87 -0.97 17.24
CA VAL A 143 13.08 -0.56 16.52
C VAL A 143 12.75 -0.20 15.07
N PRO A 144 13.31 0.88 14.51
CA PRO A 144 13.09 1.23 13.11
C PRO A 144 13.78 0.23 12.19
N ILE A 145 13.09 -0.21 11.15
CA ILE A 145 13.61 -1.17 10.15
C ILE A 145 13.55 -0.64 8.72
N GLY A 146 12.90 0.51 8.48
CA GLY A 146 12.91 1.14 7.16
C GLY A 146 12.24 2.50 7.07
N LEU A 147 12.75 3.33 6.16
CA LEU A 147 12.12 4.55 5.66
C LEU A 147 11.76 4.33 4.18
N PHE A 148 10.51 4.62 3.81
CA PHE A 148 10.05 4.43 2.43
C PHE A 148 9.47 5.71 1.86
N ASN A 149 9.95 6.10 0.69
CA ASN A 149 9.37 7.15 -0.13
C ASN A 149 8.41 6.52 -1.14
N ARG A 150 7.13 6.84 -1.00
CA ARG A 150 6.05 6.49 -1.91
C ARG A 150 5.56 7.71 -2.67
N PHE A 151 6.47 8.43 -3.31
CA PHE A 151 6.10 9.54 -4.21
C PHE A 151 5.17 9.09 -5.34
N ASP A 152 5.23 7.80 -5.73
CA ASP A 152 4.29 7.16 -6.64
C ASP A 152 2.82 7.22 -6.17
N LEU A 153 2.60 7.53 -4.89
CA LEU A 153 1.29 7.77 -4.31
C LEU A 153 0.83 9.22 -4.31
N ALA A 154 1.62 10.18 -4.79
CA ALA A 154 1.19 11.57 -4.83
C ALA A 154 -0.14 11.70 -5.58
N ALA A 155 -1.05 12.52 -5.05
CA ALA A 155 -2.34 12.74 -5.68
C ALA A 155 -2.14 13.52 -6.98
N LYS A 156 -2.79 13.08 -8.07
CA LYS A 156 -2.71 13.77 -9.37
C LYS A 156 -3.18 15.22 -9.29
N ASN A 157 -4.21 15.51 -8.50
CA ASN A 157 -4.64 16.88 -8.23
C ASN A 157 -3.74 17.68 -7.26
N GLY A 158 -2.64 17.09 -6.78
CA GLY A 158 -1.70 17.74 -5.88
C GLY A 158 -2.19 17.93 -4.44
N SER A 159 -3.19 17.18 -3.98
CA SER A 159 -3.65 17.32 -2.58
C SER A 159 -2.59 16.90 -1.56
N PHE A 160 -1.69 15.98 -1.92
CA PHE A 160 -0.54 15.55 -1.14
C PHE A 160 0.59 15.06 -2.06
N CYS A 161 1.83 15.14 -1.58
CA CYS A 161 3.05 14.84 -2.32
C CYS A 161 3.60 13.44 -2.02
N GLY A 162 2.71 12.45 -2.02
CA GLY A 162 3.03 11.06 -1.75
C GLY A 162 2.98 10.70 -0.28
N GLU A 163 3.37 9.48 0.01
CA GLU A 163 3.35 8.91 1.35
C GLU A 163 4.78 8.56 1.80
N TYR A 164 5.11 8.85 3.05
CA TYR A 164 6.45 8.66 3.59
C TYR A 164 6.39 7.82 4.84
N ARG A 165 6.93 6.61 4.74
CA ARG A 165 6.77 5.59 5.79
C ARG A 165 7.94 5.57 6.75
N ILE A 166 7.64 5.33 8.02
CA ILE A 166 8.60 4.78 8.99
C ILE A 166 8.04 3.43 9.47
N VAL A 167 8.80 2.36 9.27
CA VAL A 167 8.44 1.01 9.71
C VAL A 167 9.22 0.67 10.97
N PHE A 168 8.51 0.22 11.99
CA PHE A 168 9.05 -0.29 13.23
C PHE A 168 8.71 -1.76 13.42
N ALA A 169 9.61 -2.50 14.06
CA ALA A 169 9.36 -3.85 14.53
C ALA A 169 9.54 -3.94 16.05
N LYS A 170 8.66 -4.69 16.71
CA LYS A 170 8.78 -5.02 18.12
C LYS A 170 10.03 -5.88 18.34
N ARG A 171 10.87 -5.53 19.31
CA ARG A 171 12.17 -6.15 19.55
C ARG A 171 12.06 -7.65 19.81
N SER A 172 11.03 -8.10 20.53
CA SER A 172 10.77 -9.54 20.73
C SER A 172 10.63 -10.32 19.43
N GLY A 173 10.15 -9.69 18.35
CA GLY A 173 9.98 -10.30 17.03
C GLY A 173 11.28 -10.62 16.30
N ILE A 174 12.38 -9.96 16.68
CA ILE A 174 13.70 -10.14 16.06
C ILE A 174 14.21 -11.57 16.29
N THR A 175 14.01 -12.09 17.51
CA THR A 175 14.50 -13.41 17.91
C THR A 175 13.38 -14.44 18.08
N ASN A 176 12.12 -14.02 18.19
CA ASN A 176 10.97 -14.91 18.37
C ASN A 176 9.86 -14.59 17.36
N GLU A 177 9.65 -15.50 16.42
CA GLU A 177 8.69 -15.32 15.34
C GLU A 177 7.21 -15.33 15.76
N PHE A 178 6.92 -15.77 16.99
CA PHE A 178 5.59 -15.78 17.58
C PHE A 178 5.33 -14.54 18.45
N GLN A 179 6.28 -13.62 18.55
CA GLN A 179 6.19 -12.37 19.33
C GLN A 179 6.48 -11.16 18.44
N ARG A 180 6.15 -11.26 17.14
CA ARG A 180 6.38 -10.19 16.17
C ARG A 180 5.20 -9.24 16.15
N ASN A 181 5.50 -7.97 16.03
CA ASN A 181 4.52 -6.94 15.77
C ASN A 181 5.20 -5.81 15.02
N LEU A 182 4.61 -5.34 13.94
CA LEU A 182 5.16 -4.24 13.15
C LEU A 182 4.21 -3.07 13.16
N ILE A 183 4.77 -1.86 13.25
CA ILE A 183 4.05 -0.60 13.20
C ILE A 183 4.54 0.17 11.97
N ILE A 184 3.62 0.67 11.17
CA ILE A 184 3.94 1.46 9.98
C ILE A 184 3.23 2.80 10.10
N PHE A 185 4.01 3.86 10.26
CA PHE A 185 3.51 5.23 10.10
C PHE A 185 3.52 5.54 8.60
N GLU A 186 2.36 5.71 7.98
CA GLU A 186 2.18 5.96 6.55
C GLU A 186 1.73 7.41 6.35
N GLY A 187 2.69 8.34 6.39
CA GLY A 187 2.42 9.77 6.46
C GLY A 187 2.12 10.36 5.08
N ALA A 188 0.92 10.88 4.86
CA ALA A 188 0.57 11.62 3.65
C ALA A 188 1.12 13.06 3.74
N LEU A 189 2.19 13.34 3.00
CA LEU A 189 2.85 14.65 3.08
C LEU A 189 2.00 15.70 2.36
N ARG A 190 1.51 16.69 3.10
CA ARG A 190 0.78 17.82 2.52
C ARG A 190 1.58 18.49 1.41
N ASN A 191 0.90 18.85 0.33
CA ASN A 191 1.52 19.65 -0.73
C ASN A 191 1.88 21.06 -0.21
N PRO A 192 3.17 21.48 -0.29
CA PRO A 192 3.59 22.82 0.11
C PRO A 192 2.96 23.93 -0.73
N HIS A 193 2.63 23.64 -1.99
CA HIS A 193 2.04 24.58 -2.94
C HIS A 193 0.81 23.96 -3.62
N PRO A 194 -0.32 23.80 -2.90
CA PRO A 194 -1.49 23.09 -3.41
C PRO A 194 -2.14 23.77 -4.63
N LEU A 195 -1.95 25.09 -4.79
CA LEU A 195 -2.41 25.83 -5.97
C LEU A 195 -1.66 25.44 -7.26
N ASP A 196 -0.42 24.96 -7.13
CA ASP A 196 0.40 24.47 -8.24
C ASP A 196 0.12 23.00 -8.58
N LYS A 197 -0.93 22.41 -7.98
CA LYS A 197 -1.30 21.00 -8.13
C LYS A 197 -0.06 20.11 -7.94
N LEU A 198 0.11 19.07 -8.76
CA LEU A 198 1.23 18.14 -8.62
C LEU A 198 2.60 18.81 -8.80
N ALA A 199 2.70 19.92 -9.56
CA ALA A 199 3.95 20.65 -9.71
C ALA A 199 4.49 21.21 -8.39
N GLY A 200 3.60 21.51 -7.43
CA GLY A 200 3.97 21.89 -6.05
C GLY A 200 4.80 20.83 -5.32
N CYS A 201 4.73 19.56 -5.75
CA CYS A 201 5.47 18.45 -5.17
C CYS A 201 6.91 18.30 -5.70
N ARG A 202 7.31 19.10 -6.69
CA ARG A 202 8.63 19.00 -7.34
C ARG A 202 9.79 19.10 -6.37
N LYS A 203 9.69 19.97 -5.36
CA LYS A 203 10.76 20.15 -4.35
C LYS A 203 10.91 18.92 -3.46
N VAL A 204 9.81 18.26 -3.13
CA VAL A 204 9.81 17.02 -2.35
C VAL A 204 10.43 15.88 -3.15
N ALA A 205 10.01 15.69 -4.40
CA ALA A 205 10.59 14.69 -5.29
C ALA A 205 12.10 14.91 -5.50
N LYS A 206 12.51 16.16 -5.71
CA LYS A 206 13.93 16.52 -5.87
C LYS A 206 14.73 16.22 -4.62
N PHE A 207 14.19 16.51 -3.43
CA PHE A 207 14.87 16.19 -2.16
C PHE A 207 15.27 14.71 -2.11
N TRP A 208 14.33 13.80 -2.38
CA TRP A 208 14.59 12.37 -2.34
C TRP A 208 15.55 11.89 -3.43
N ALA A 209 15.47 12.45 -4.63
CA ALA A 209 16.41 12.15 -5.72
C ALA A 209 17.85 12.58 -5.36
N GLU A 210 18.03 13.75 -4.74
CA GLU A 210 19.36 14.25 -4.37
C GLU A 210 20.04 13.44 -3.25
N LEU A 211 19.31 12.61 -2.50
CA LEU A 211 19.91 11.70 -1.50
C LEU A 211 20.89 10.70 -2.14
N SER A 212 20.60 10.26 -3.37
CA SER A 212 21.49 9.37 -4.14
C SER A 212 22.81 10.04 -4.52
N LYS A 213 22.81 11.37 -4.62
CA LYS A 213 23.99 12.17 -4.99
C LYS A 213 24.82 12.59 -3.78
N GLU A 214 24.23 12.61 -2.59
CA GLU A 214 24.96 12.88 -1.35
C GLU A 214 25.79 11.67 -0.96
N LYS A 215 27.11 11.78 -1.11
CA LYS A 215 28.07 10.69 -0.82
C LYS A 215 28.40 10.57 0.67
N LYS A 216 28.13 11.60 1.47
CA LYS A 216 28.46 11.61 2.90
C LYS A 216 27.27 11.12 3.72
N ALA A 217 27.44 9.95 4.36
CA ALA A 217 26.46 9.31 5.23
C ALA A 217 25.84 10.28 6.25
N ASN A 218 26.66 11.04 6.98
CA ASN A 218 26.19 11.99 7.99
C ASN A 218 25.35 13.13 7.42
N LYS A 219 25.65 13.63 6.20
CA LYS A 219 24.85 14.66 5.54
C LYS A 219 23.51 14.09 5.07
N ARG A 220 23.52 12.87 4.52
CA ARG A 220 22.29 12.17 4.12
C ARG A 220 21.38 11.94 5.33
N LEU A 221 21.95 11.49 6.45
CA LEU A 221 21.23 11.32 7.70
C LEU A 221 20.60 12.63 8.19
N ALA A 222 21.39 13.72 8.27
CA ALA A 222 20.89 15.02 8.68
C ALA A 222 19.76 15.53 7.75
N ALA A 223 19.85 15.26 6.45
CA ALA A 223 18.80 15.60 5.49
C ALA A 223 17.51 14.82 5.75
N LEU A 224 17.60 13.52 6.03
CA LEU A 224 16.45 12.67 6.36
C LEU A 224 15.81 13.08 7.68
N GLU A 225 16.59 13.34 8.72
CA GLU A 225 16.06 13.84 10.00
C GLU A 225 15.32 15.16 9.82
N LYS A 226 15.88 16.07 9.02
CA LYS A 226 15.23 17.32 8.66
C LYS A 226 13.91 17.06 7.91
N PHE A 227 13.88 16.14 6.96
CA PHE A 227 12.66 15.78 6.23
C PHE A 227 11.55 15.24 7.13
N TYR A 228 11.87 14.29 8.01
CA TYR A 228 10.85 13.66 8.85
C TYR A 228 10.44 14.52 10.03
N PHE A 229 11.36 15.26 10.66
CA PHE A 229 11.09 15.87 11.97
C PHE A 229 11.04 17.41 11.95
N GLN A 230 11.63 18.08 10.96
CA GLN A 230 11.75 19.55 10.98
C GLN A 230 11.03 20.26 9.82
N GLY A 231 11.05 19.68 8.62
CA GLY A 231 10.67 20.37 7.39
C GLY A 231 11.66 21.47 6.97
N ASN A 232 11.24 22.31 6.04
CA ASN A 232 11.87 23.59 5.66
C ASN A 232 10.90 24.44 4.84
N GLU A 233 11.39 25.56 4.29
CA GLU A 233 10.63 26.45 3.41
C GLU A 233 9.96 25.76 2.21
N ASN A 234 10.45 24.59 1.77
CA ASN A 234 9.90 23.87 0.63
C ASN A 234 8.91 22.77 1.01
N PHE A 235 8.86 22.31 2.27
CA PHE A 235 7.94 21.26 2.71
C PHE A 235 7.85 21.16 4.24
N ASN A 236 6.70 20.73 4.74
CA ASN A 236 6.52 20.43 6.16
C ASN A 236 7.26 19.13 6.55
N ALA A 237 7.44 18.92 7.86
CA ALA A 237 7.91 17.64 8.38
C ALA A 237 6.95 16.51 7.99
N ALA A 238 7.49 15.33 7.64
CA ALA A 238 6.66 14.17 7.31
C ALA A 238 5.99 13.53 8.54
N VAL A 239 6.61 13.64 9.72
CA VAL A 239 5.97 13.30 11.00
C VAL A 239 5.16 14.52 11.46
N ASP A 240 3.90 14.56 11.04
CA ASP A 240 2.93 15.59 11.40
C ASP A 240 1.60 14.93 11.77
N VAL A 241 0.92 15.38 12.83
CA VAL A 241 -0.39 14.83 13.23
C VAL A 241 -1.39 14.79 12.06
N ARG A 242 -1.36 15.80 11.18
CA ARG A 242 -2.25 15.90 10.01
C ARG A 242 -1.88 14.92 8.91
N ALA A 243 -0.66 14.37 8.92
CA ALA A 243 -0.21 13.38 7.94
C ALA A 243 -0.72 11.96 8.24
N PHE A 244 -1.40 11.74 9.37
CA PHE A 244 -1.86 10.41 9.81
C PHE A 244 -3.37 10.32 10.02
N GLY A 245 -4.17 11.15 9.35
CA GLY A 245 -5.63 11.12 9.39
C GLY A 245 -6.30 12.41 9.86
N ASP A 246 -5.64 13.25 10.66
CA ASP A 246 -6.21 14.51 11.15
C ASP A 246 -6.20 15.64 10.09
N ASN A 247 -6.82 15.37 8.93
CA ASN A 247 -6.96 16.32 7.83
C ASN A 247 -8.33 16.15 7.15
N ALA A 248 -8.76 17.18 6.42
CA ALA A 248 -10.10 17.25 5.81
C ALA A 248 -10.39 16.16 4.78
N ARG A 249 -9.39 15.39 4.35
CA ARG A 249 -9.53 14.33 3.33
C ARG A 249 -9.22 12.93 3.88
N ASP A 250 -9.03 12.81 5.20
CA ASP A 250 -8.69 11.55 5.88
C ASP A 250 -7.46 10.84 5.26
N PHE A 251 -6.46 11.61 4.80
CA PHE A 251 -5.24 11.05 4.22
C PHE A 251 -4.22 10.62 5.27
N GLY A 252 -3.46 9.58 4.90
CA GLY A 252 -2.43 9.00 5.74
C GLY A 252 -3.00 8.16 6.88
N GLN A 253 -2.20 7.25 7.39
CA GLN A 253 -2.67 6.22 8.31
C GLN A 253 -1.52 5.66 9.13
N VAL A 254 -1.86 4.88 10.15
CA VAL A 254 -0.92 4.03 10.85
C VAL A 254 -1.44 2.60 10.80
N ARG A 255 -0.60 1.65 10.40
CA ARG A 255 -0.96 0.24 10.28
C ARG A 255 -0.17 -0.61 11.26
N VAL A 256 -0.83 -1.61 11.81
CA VAL A 256 -0.24 -2.63 12.67
C VAL A 256 -0.32 -3.96 11.96
N ASN A 257 0.78 -4.70 11.95
CA ASN A 257 0.88 -6.05 11.41
C ASN A 257 1.34 -6.98 12.55
N SER A 258 0.40 -7.73 13.14
CA SER A 258 0.60 -8.46 14.39
C SER A 258 0.65 -9.97 14.22
N PHE A 259 1.64 -10.58 14.86
CA PHE A 259 1.81 -12.02 15.04
C PHE A 259 1.98 -12.38 16.52
N ILE A 260 1.41 -11.59 17.44
CA ILE A 260 1.56 -11.84 18.88
C ILE A 260 0.76 -13.09 19.26
N ASN A 261 1.47 -14.08 19.75
CA ASN A 261 0.92 -15.32 20.30
C ASN A 261 1.13 -15.37 21.83
N PRO A 262 0.55 -16.36 22.53
CA PRO A 262 0.86 -16.55 23.94
C PRO A 262 2.35 -16.77 24.20
N PRO A 263 2.89 -16.30 25.34
CA PRO A 263 4.28 -16.57 25.73
C PRO A 263 4.60 -18.08 25.71
N GLY A 264 5.76 -18.44 25.19
CA GLY A 264 6.18 -19.85 25.07
C GLY A 264 5.53 -20.63 23.92
N ALA A 265 4.73 -19.98 23.06
CA ALA A 265 4.19 -20.62 21.86
C ALA A 265 5.30 -21.23 21.00
N GLN A 266 5.08 -22.47 20.56
CA GLN A 266 5.95 -23.20 19.62
C GLN A 266 5.36 -23.26 18.21
N SER A 267 4.14 -22.74 18.04
CA SER A 267 3.42 -22.63 16.77
C SER A 267 2.50 -21.42 16.81
N ALA A 268 2.08 -20.93 15.65
CA ALA A 268 1.06 -19.89 15.58
C ALA A 268 -0.28 -20.43 16.11
N GLN A 269 -0.78 -19.83 17.18
CA GLN A 269 -2.06 -20.13 17.82
C GLN A 269 -3.10 -19.04 17.56
N VAL A 270 -2.64 -17.80 17.39
CA VAL A 270 -3.46 -16.64 17.06
C VAL A 270 -3.20 -16.25 15.61
N PRO A 271 -4.25 -16.04 14.80
CA PRO A 271 -4.08 -15.64 13.41
C PRO A 271 -3.37 -14.29 13.33
N TRP A 272 -2.47 -14.16 12.36
CA TRP A 272 -1.96 -12.86 11.95
C TRP A 272 -3.10 -11.89 11.65
N SER A 273 -2.95 -10.63 12.03
CA SER A 273 -3.88 -9.57 11.64
C SER A 273 -3.18 -8.28 11.29
N LEU A 274 -3.66 -7.65 10.21
CA LEU A 274 -3.40 -6.24 9.94
C LEU A 274 -4.61 -5.39 10.31
N ARG A 275 -4.34 -4.30 11.04
CA ARG A 275 -5.34 -3.28 11.43
C ARG A 275 -4.84 -1.89 11.07
N GLU A 276 -5.76 -1.02 10.70
CA GLU A 276 -5.49 0.36 10.30
C GLU A 276 -6.06 1.35 11.31
N PHE A 277 -5.35 2.45 11.52
CA PHE A 277 -5.70 3.51 12.45
C PHE A 277 -5.53 4.87 11.80
N LYS A 278 -6.33 5.82 12.29
CA LYS A 278 -6.13 7.26 12.09
C LYS A 278 -5.73 7.89 13.40
N LEU A 279 -4.84 8.87 13.37
CA LEU A 279 -4.52 9.71 14.51
C LEU A 279 -5.40 10.95 14.45
N ILE A 280 -6.33 11.09 15.38
CA ILE A 280 -7.36 12.14 15.35
C ILE A 280 -7.29 12.98 16.61
N ARG A 281 -7.34 14.30 16.45
CA ARG A 281 -7.54 15.26 17.55
C ARG A 281 -9.02 15.62 17.68
N SER A 282 -9.54 15.63 18.90
CA SER A 282 -10.95 15.90 19.22
C SER A 282 -11.10 16.96 20.31
N GLY A 283 -12.28 17.58 20.39
CA GLY A 283 -12.54 18.63 21.39
C GLY A 283 -11.63 19.84 21.19
N CYS A 284 -11.33 20.17 19.93
CA CYS A 284 -10.47 21.31 19.62
C CYS A 284 -11.31 22.60 19.57
N ASN A 285 -10.71 23.71 20.01
CA ASN A 285 -11.24 25.04 19.72
C ASN A 285 -11.16 25.36 18.20
N GLU A 286 -11.82 26.43 17.76
CA GLU A 286 -11.97 26.76 16.34
C GLU A 286 -10.63 26.87 15.59
N ASP A 287 -9.60 27.44 16.21
CA ASP A 287 -8.27 27.60 15.64
C ASP A 287 -7.34 26.39 15.87
N ARG A 288 -7.84 25.34 16.54
CA ARG A 288 -7.13 24.10 16.91
C ARG A 288 -5.83 24.33 17.68
N THR A 289 -5.71 25.44 18.40
CA THR A 289 -4.57 25.75 19.29
C THR A 289 -4.67 25.06 20.65
N SER A 290 -5.85 24.52 20.99
CA SER A 290 -6.08 23.70 22.18
C SER A 290 -7.04 22.57 21.81
N CYS A 291 -6.73 21.34 22.22
CA CYS A 291 -7.56 20.16 22.01
C CYS A 291 -7.68 19.34 23.30
N GLU A 292 -8.83 18.72 23.51
CA GLU A 292 -9.07 17.86 24.67
C GLU A 292 -8.33 16.53 24.59
N ALA A 293 -8.17 15.97 23.38
CA ALA A 293 -7.53 14.68 23.20
C ALA A 293 -6.95 14.47 21.79
N MET A 294 -6.00 13.55 21.71
CA MET A 294 -5.47 12.98 20.48
C MET A 294 -5.41 11.46 20.64
N ARG A 295 -6.01 10.73 19.70
CA ARG A 295 -6.17 9.28 19.82
C ARG A 295 -5.88 8.57 18.51
N PHE A 296 -5.31 7.37 18.61
CA PHE A 296 -5.41 6.37 17.56
C PHE A 296 -6.83 5.80 17.55
N VAL A 297 -7.50 5.94 16.42
CA VAL A 297 -8.87 5.50 16.19
C VAL A 297 -8.84 4.38 15.14
N PRO A 298 -9.34 3.17 15.46
CA PRO A 298 -9.48 2.09 14.48
C PRO A 298 -10.28 2.54 13.25
N THR A 299 -9.84 2.11 12.07
CA THR A 299 -10.59 2.29 10.82
C THR A 299 -10.48 1.04 9.96
N THR A 300 -11.28 0.97 8.90
CA THR A 300 -11.23 -0.14 7.95
C THR A 300 -9.88 -0.20 7.27
N VAL A 301 -9.44 -1.41 6.93
CA VAL A 301 -8.24 -1.61 6.11
C VAL A 301 -8.59 -1.23 4.69
N LYS A 302 -7.98 -0.16 4.21
CA LYS A 302 -8.35 0.43 2.92
C LYS A 302 -7.83 -0.42 1.76
N ASN A 303 -8.55 -0.37 0.64
CA ASN A 303 -8.31 -1.20 -0.55
C ASN A 303 -8.33 -2.72 -0.27
N ASN A 304 -8.96 -3.13 0.82
CA ASN A 304 -9.03 -4.53 1.25
C ASN A 304 -10.49 -4.95 1.35
N ALA A 305 -11.08 -5.33 0.22
CA ALA A 305 -12.46 -5.82 0.19
C ALA A 305 -12.65 -7.00 1.15
N PHE A 306 -13.81 -7.10 1.80
CA PHE A 306 -14.14 -8.28 2.59
C PHE A 306 -14.34 -9.50 1.68
N GLY A 307 -13.58 -10.57 1.90
CA GLY A 307 -13.47 -11.70 0.98
C GLY A 307 -14.79 -12.40 0.69
N ALA A 308 -15.68 -12.52 1.68
CA ALA A 308 -17.00 -13.12 1.45
C ALA A 308 -17.89 -12.34 0.48
N LEU A 309 -17.55 -11.08 0.12
CA LEU A 309 -18.21 -10.37 -0.98
C LEU A 309 -17.98 -11.06 -2.34
N PHE A 310 -16.91 -11.83 -2.48
CA PHE A 310 -16.64 -12.62 -3.68
C PHE A 310 -17.41 -13.95 -3.73
N ASN A 311 -18.09 -14.35 -2.65
CA ASN A 311 -18.84 -15.60 -2.61
C ASN A 311 -20.18 -15.49 -3.34
N PRO A 312 -20.39 -16.25 -4.44
CA PRO A 312 -21.59 -16.11 -5.24
C PRO A 312 -22.71 -17.11 -4.88
N VAL A 313 -22.47 -18.08 -3.98
CA VAL A 313 -23.35 -19.24 -3.78
C VAL A 313 -24.25 -19.10 -2.56
N GLU A 314 -23.78 -18.51 -1.46
CA GLU A 314 -24.55 -18.45 -0.20
C GLU A 314 -24.88 -17.03 0.22
N LYS A 315 -26.15 -16.65 0.07
CA LYS A 315 -26.70 -15.38 0.59
C LYS A 315 -27.84 -15.58 1.61
N ALA A 316 -28.53 -16.72 1.59
CA ALA A 316 -29.76 -16.93 2.37
C ALA A 316 -29.54 -16.97 3.89
N GLU A 317 -28.40 -17.50 4.34
CA GLU A 317 -28.03 -17.60 5.76
C GLU A 317 -27.29 -16.35 6.27
N LEU A 318 -27.06 -15.36 5.41
CA LEU A 318 -26.35 -14.13 5.76
C LEU A 318 -27.34 -13.03 6.13
N ALA A 319 -26.91 -12.14 7.02
CA ALA A 319 -27.72 -10.98 7.42
C ALA A 319 -28.18 -10.18 6.17
N PRO A 320 -29.46 -9.73 6.09
CA PRO A 320 -29.97 -9.05 4.89
C PRO A 320 -29.13 -7.87 4.41
N ALA A 321 -28.56 -7.08 5.35
CA ALA A 321 -27.65 -5.98 5.03
C ALA A 321 -26.36 -6.44 4.34
N PHE A 322 -25.85 -7.62 4.69
CA PHE A 322 -24.71 -8.22 4.00
C PHE A 322 -25.08 -8.70 2.60
N VAL A 323 -26.27 -9.30 2.44
CA VAL A 323 -26.77 -9.77 1.13
C VAL A 323 -26.86 -8.63 0.13
N GLU A 324 -27.43 -7.49 0.51
CA GLU A 324 -27.50 -6.29 -0.32
C GLU A 324 -26.10 -5.79 -0.71
N ARG A 325 -25.19 -5.76 0.27
CA ARG A 325 -23.81 -5.33 0.07
C ARG A 325 -23.06 -6.24 -0.89
N ALA A 326 -23.12 -7.55 -0.70
CA ALA A 326 -22.50 -8.55 -1.57
C ALA A 326 -23.07 -8.50 -2.99
N THR A 327 -24.39 -8.36 -3.13
CA THR A 327 -25.05 -8.24 -4.44
C THR A 327 -24.56 -7.00 -5.17
N THR A 328 -24.58 -5.83 -4.51
CA THR A 328 -24.07 -4.61 -5.16
C THR A 328 -22.57 -4.71 -5.51
N PHE A 329 -21.76 -5.36 -4.67
CA PHE A 329 -20.35 -5.58 -4.96
C PHE A 329 -20.19 -6.41 -6.25
N GLN A 330 -20.87 -7.55 -6.32
CA GLN A 330 -20.81 -8.49 -7.45
C GLN A 330 -21.36 -7.88 -8.74
N ASP A 331 -22.43 -7.09 -8.67
CA ASP A 331 -23.02 -6.42 -9.84
C ASP A 331 -22.09 -5.33 -10.40
N ARG A 332 -21.36 -4.64 -9.53
CA ARG A 332 -20.47 -3.53 -9.93
C ARG A 332 -19.08 -3.99 -10.35
N PHE A 333 -18.57 -5.05 -9.73
CA PHE A 333 -17.18 -5.50 -9.89
C PHE A 333 -16.77 -5.72 -11.37
N PRO A 334 -17.57 -6.37 -12.23
CA PRO A 334 -17.24 -6.55 -13.64
C PRO A 334 -16.93 -5.21 -14.34
N GLU A 335 -17.78 -4.22 -14.16
CA GLU A 335 -17.66 -2.94 -14.87
C GLU A 335 -16.63 -1.99 -14.28
N VAL A 336 -16.41 -2.02 -12.96
CA VAL A 336 -15.56 -1.03 -12.27
C VAL A 336 -14.15 -1.50 -11.96
N ALA A 337 -13.90 -2.82 -11.93
CA ALA A 337 -12.63 -3.38 -11.48
C ALA A 337 -11.90 -4.19 -12.57
N VAL A 338 -12.61 -4.94 -13.43
CA VAL A 338 -11.97 -5.91 -14.34
C VAL A 338 -10.92 -5.24 -15.21
N GLU A 339 -11.23 -4.11 -15.84
CA GLU A 339 -10.31 -3.45 -16.78
C GLU A 339 -8.99 -3.02 -16.11
N SER A 340 -9.04 -2.41 -14.92
CA SER A 340 -7.83 -2.02 -14.19
C SER A 340 -7.05 -3.22 -13.63
N LEU A 341 -7.71 -4.36 -13.45
CA LEU A 341 -7.06 -5.60 -13.07
C LEU A 341 -6.37 -6.28 -14.25
N LEU A 342 -6.68 -5.95 -15.50
CA LEU A 342 -6.06 -6.57 -16.69
C LEU A 342 -4.69 -6.03 -17.07
N ALA A 343 -4.11 -5.13 -16.27
CA ALA A 343 -2.79 -4.57 -16.54
C ALA A 343 -1.72 -5.67 -16.80
N SER A 344 -0.87 -5.47 -17.81
CA SER A 344 0.17 -6.44 -18.19
C SER A 344 1.41 -6.39 -17.28
N ASP A 345 1.52 -5.35 -16.45
CA ASP A 345 2.57 -5.15 -15.46
C ASP A 345 1.96 -5.32 -14.05
N PRO A 346 2.51 -6.17 -13.16
CA PRO A 346 1.95 -6.37 -11.81
C PRO A 346 1.90 -5.08 -10.99
N THR A 347 2.77 -4.11 -11.30
CA THR A 347 2.82 -2.81 -10.59
C THR A 347 1.72 -1.85 -11.02
N GLU A 348 1.00 -2.18 -12.09
CA GLU A 348 -0.08 -1.42 -12.70
C GLU A 348 -1.46 -2.03 -12.42
N ILE A 349 -1.50 -3.26 -11.88
CA ILE A 349 -2.74 -3.88 -11.39
C ILE A 349 -3.30 -3.00 -10.28
N SER A 350 -4.59 -2.70 -10.39
CA SER A 350 -5.24 -1.93 -9.35
C SER A 350 -6.74 -2.15 -9.28
N VAL A 351 -7.29 -1.89 -8.10
CA VAL A 351 -8.73 -1.83 -7.85
C VAL A 351 -9.02 -0.71 -6.88
N ASP A 352 -10.08 0.06 -7.13
CA ASP A 352 -10.60 1.02 -6.16
C ASP A 352 -11.72 0.33 -5.39
N VAL A 353 -11.52 0.11 -4.09
CA VAL A 353 -12.50 -0.54 -3.22
C VAL A 353 -13.27 0.55 -2.46
N PRO A 354 -14.55 0.79 -2.79
CA PRO A 354 -15.37 1.74 -2.04
C PRO A 354 -15.33 1.49 -0.53
N PRO A 355 -15.30 2.54 0.32
CA PRO A 355 -15.13 2.39 1.77
C PRO A 355 -16.09 1.38 2.44
N ARG A 356 -17.33 1.30 1.96
CA ARG A 356 -18.32 0.33 2.45
C ARG A 356 -17.94 -1.13 2.22
N PHE A 357 -17.01 -1.44 1.32
CA PHE A 357 -16.58 -2.81 1.06
C PHE A 357 -15.27 -3.17 1.76
N ASN A 358 -14.57 -2.19 2.33
CA ASN A 358 -13.33 -2.40 3.06
C ASN A 358 -13.59 -3.20 4.35
N ALA A 359 -12.85 -4.29 4.51
CA ALA A 359 -12.86 -5.10 5.71
C ALA A 359 -12.33 -4.32 6.92
N ALA A 360 -12.76 -4.74 8.11
CA ALA A 360 -12.29 -4.20 9.38
C ALA A 360 -10.79 -4.47 9.65
N GLN A 361 -10.27 -5.56 9.08
CA GLN A 361 -8.92 -6.08 9.26
C GLN A 361 -8.57 -6.97 8.07
N SER A 362 -7.29 -7.32 7.94
CA SER A 362 -6.85 -8.39 7.04
C SER A 362 -6.32 -9.58 7.85
N LEU A 363 -6.63 -10.81 7.42
CA LEU A 363 -6.29 -12.10 8.03
C LEU A 363 -5.88 -13.13 6.95
N SER A 364 -4.59 -13.45 6.85
CA SER A 364 -4.02 -14.40 5.89
C SER A 364 -4.38 -15.88 6.13
N SER A 365 -4.73 -16.24 7.36
CA SER A 365 -5.17 -17.58 7.73
C SER A 365 -6.69 -17.75 7.68
N SER A 366 -7.44 -16.64 7.58
CA SER A 366 -8.89 -16.71 7.45
C SER A 366 -9.28 -17.18 6.06
N THR A 367 -10.34 -17.97 6.01
CA THR A 367 -10.93 -18.36 4.73
C THR A 367 -11.94 -17.35 4.21
N GLN A 368 -12.39 -16.39 5.02
CA GLN A 368 -13.48 -15.46 4.71
C GLN A 368 -13.01 -14.02 4.46
N ILE A 369 -11.89 -13.58 5.05
CA ILE A 369 -11.52 -12.15 5.01
C ILE A 369 -10.74 -11.79 3.75
N ASP A 370 -9.67 -12.52 3.39
CA ASP A 370 -8.80 -12.11 2.26
C ASP A 370 -8.61 -13.18 1.19
N ARG A 371 -9.12 -14.39 1.40
CA ARG A 371 -9.08 -15.51 0.44
C ARG A 371 -10.13 -15.33 -0.65
N TYR A 372 -9.98 -14.31 -1.49
CA TYR A 372 -10.95 -13.97 -2.53
C TYR A 372 -11.14 -15.11 -3.52
N GLU A 373 -10.05 -15.78 -3.90
CA GLU A 373 -10.04 -16.95 -4.79
C GLU A 373 -10.86 -18.10 -4.21
N ARG A 374 -10.73 -18.33 -2.90
CA ARG A 374 -11.48 -19.41 -2.21
C ARG A 374 -12.96 -19.07 -2.09
N GLN A 375 -13.28 -17.81 -1.83
CA GLN A 375 -14.66 -17.34 -1.73
C GLN A 375 -15.35 -17.36 -3.10
N PHE A 376 -14.64 -16.96 -4.15
CA PHE A 376 -15.13 -17.02 -5.52
C PHE A 376 -15.43 -18.46 -5.97
N GLY A 377 -14.52 -19.39 -5.66
CA GLY A 377 -14.65 -20.80 -6.01
C GLY A 377 -14.54 -21.06 -7.51
N ASP A 378 -14.75 -22.32 -7.90
CA ASP A 378 -14.68 -22.76 -9.30
C ASP A 378 -16.06 -23.12 -9.88
N VAL A 379 -17.11 -23.07 -9.06
CA VAL A 379 -18.48 -23.41 -9.47
C VAL A 379 -19.05 -22.26 -10.29
N PRO A 380 -19.45 -22.48 -11.56
CA PRO A 380 -20.01 -21.42 -12.40
C PRO A 380 -21.24 -20.76 -11.76
N THR A 381 -21.23 -19.42 -11.70
CA THR A 381 -22.36 -18.61 -11.22
C THR A 381 -22.60 -17.41 -12.13
N ALA A 382 -23.66 -16.65 -11.87
CA ALA A 382 -23.91 -15.38 -12.56
C ALA A 382 -22.72 -14.40 -12.42
N PHE A 383 -22.04 -14.39 -11.27
CA PHE A 383 -20.87 -13.53 -11.06
C PHE A 383 -19.68 -13.96 -11.93
N HIS A 384 -19.43 -15.27 -12.06
CA HIS A 384 -18.43 -15.79 -12.99
C HIS A 384 -18.75 -15.40 -14.44
N ALA A 385 -20.00 -15.58 -14.85
CA ALA A 385 -20.45 -15.27 -16.21
C ALA A 385 -20.35 -13.77 -16.51
N ALA A 386 -20.64 -12.90 -15.54
CA ALA A 386 -20.52 -11.46 -15.69
C ALA A 386 -19.06 -11.01 -15.86
N ILE A 387 -18.13 -11.57 -15.08
CA ILE A 387 -16.69 -11.33 -15.27
C ILE A 387 -16.24 -11.85 -16.64
N GLN A 388 -16.65 -13.07 -17.03
CA GLN A 388 -16.31 -13.63 -18.35
C GLN A 388 -16.83 -12.76 -19.50
N SER A 389 -18.09 -12.32 -19.44
CA SER A 389 -18.67 -11.45 -20.47
C SER A 389 -17.92 -10.12 -20.60
N ARG A 390 -17.44 -9.56 -19.49
CA ARG A 390 -16.60 -8.35 -19.52
C ARG A 390 -15.24 -8.65 -20.15
N LEU A 391 -14.63 -9.79 -19.81
CA LEU A 391 -13.36 -10.23 -20.40
C LEU A 391 -13.47 -10.43 -21.91
N ASP A 392 -14.56 -11.06 -22.38
CA ASP A 392 -14.85 -11.27 -23.81
C ASP A 392 -15.00 -9.93 -24.54
N THR A 393 -15.70 -8.97 -23.92
CA THR A 393 -15.86 -7.60 -24.45
C THR A 393 -14.50 -6.89 -24.58
N LEU A 394 -13.59 -7.13 -23.64
CA LEU A 394 -12.23 -6.56 -23.62
C LEU A 394 -11.23 -7.39 -24.45
N GLY A 395 -11.64 -8.52 -25.04
CA GLY A 395 -10.75 -9.41 -25.79
C GLY A 395 -9.64 -10.04 -24.95
N SER A 396 -9.84 -10.19 -23.64
CA SER A 396 -8.81 -10.66 -22.71
C SER A 396 -8.82 -12.18 -22.55
N PRO A 397 -7.66 -12.86 -22.62
CA PRO A 397 -7.55 -14.31 -22.43
C PRO A 397 -7.46 -14.73 -20.96
N VAL A 398 -7.44 -13.77 -20.01
CA VAL A 398 -7.35 -14.04 -18.57
C VAL A 398 -8.67 -14.66 -18.09
N THR A 399 -8.61 -15.63 -17.17
CA THR A 399 -9.83 -16.27 -16.63
C THR A 399 -10.47 -15.44 -15.51
N PRO A 400 -11.78 -15.64 -15.20
CA PRO A 400 -12.42 -14.99 -14.06
C PRO A 400 -11.69 -15.21 -12.73
N LEU A 401 -11.19 -16.43 -12.48
CA LEU A 401 -10.42 -16.73 -11.27
C LEU A 401 -9.10 -15.95 -11.23
N GLN A 402 -8.40 -15.80 -12.37
CA GLN A 402 -7.19 -14.99 -12.44
C GLN A 402 -7.49 -13.51 -12.20
N VAL A 403 -8.62 -12.96 -12.67
CA VAL A 403 -9.06 -11.60 -12.29
C VAL A 403 -9.22 -11.46 -10.78
N VAL A 404 -9.85 -12.44 -10.13
CA VAL A 404 -10.01 -12.43 -8.66
C VAL A 404 -8.67 -12.55 -7.94
N ARG A 405 -7.73 -13.38 -8.43
CA ARG A 405 -6.36 -13.45 -7.90
C ARG A 405 -5.61 -12.13 -8.04
N ARG A 406 -5.84 -11.38 -9.12
CA ARG A 406 -5.28 -10.02 -9.30
C ARG A 406 -5.94 -9.01 -8.37
N ALA A 407 -7.23 -9.11 -8.09
CA ALA A 407 -7.85 -8.30 -7.04
C ALA A 407 -7.25 -8.62 -5.66
N MET A 408 -6.94 -9.91 -5.42
CA MET A 408 -6.31 -10.36 -4.18
C MET A 408 -4.91 -9.78 -3.99
N THR A 409 -4.10 -9.56 -5.04
CA THR A 409 -2.75 -8.96 -4.86
C THR A 409 -2.76 -7.56 -4.26
N ILE A 410 -3.90 -6.86 -4.30
CA ILE A 410 -4.10 -5.52 -3.72
C ILE A 410 -4.53 -5.61 -2.25
N SER A 411 -5.07 -6.75 -1.81
CA SER A 411 -5.36 -6.97 -0.40
C SER A 411 -4.07 -7.11 0.40
N CYS A 412 -4.12 -6.74 1.68
CA CYS A 412 -2.96 -6.81 2.56
C CYS A 412 -2.43 -8.24 2.65
N ALA A 413 -3.30 -9.22 2.93
CA ALA A 413 -2.86 -10.61 2.98
C ALA A 413 -2.39 -11.12 1.60
N GLY A 414 -3.00 -10.69 0.50
CA GLY A 414 -2.62 -11.15 -0.83
C GLY A 414 -1.22 -10.72 -1.23
N CYS A 415 -0.92 -9.43 -1.08
CA CYS A 415 0.41 -8.87 -1.28
C CYS A 415 1.48 -9.56 -0.43
N HIS A 416 1.14 -9.88 0.83
CA HIS A 416 2.09 -10.40 1.81
C HIS A 416 2.23 -11.94 1.84
N ARG A 417 1.20 -12.72 1.48
CA ARG A 417 1.19 -14.17 1.70
C ARG A 417 0.36 -14.96 0.70
N LEU A 418 -0.85 -14.50 0.36
CA LEU A 418 -1.78 -15.36 -0.39
C LEU A 418 -1.41 -15.50 -1.87
N ASN A 419 -0.60 -14.59 -2.41
CA ASN A 419 -0.07 -14.65 -3.78
C ASN A 419 1.43 -15.02 -3.84
N ASP A 420 2.08 -15.43 -2.74
CA ASP A 420 3.53 -15.72 -2.73
C ASP A 420 3.92 -16.95 -3.57
N ALA A 421 2.98 -17.87 -3.81
CA ALA A 421 3.27 -19.14 -4.46
C ALA A 421 2.11 -19.65 -5.31
N ALA A 422 2.41 -20.63 -6.17
CA ALA A 422 1.42 -21.32 -6.96
C ALA A 422 0.38 -22.04 -6.08
N PRO A 423 -0.88 -22.14 -6.52
CA PRO A 423 -1.39 -21.63 -7.81
C PRO A 423 -1.76 -20.14 -7.80
N ASN A 424 -1.75 -19.48 -6.63
CA ASN A 424 -2.29 -18.13 -6.49
C ASN A 424 -1.39 -17.02 -7.04
N ASN A 425 -0.10 -17.29 -7.22
CA ASN A 425 0.81 -16.37 -7.88
C ASN A 425 0.60 -16.31 -9.41
N ASP A 426 -0.16 -17.24 -10.01
CA ASP A 426 -0.54 -17.16 -11.42
C ASP A 426 -1.66 -16.14 -11.62
N LEU A 427 -1.30 -15.02 -12.24
CA LEU A 427 -2.18 -13.91 -12.57
C LEU A 427 -2.67 -13.98 -14.03
N GLY A 428 -2.34 -15.04 -14.77
CA GLY A 428 -2.74 -15.22 -16.17
C GLY A 428 -1.95 -14.37 -17.17
N ASN A 429 -2.03 -14.75 -18.44
CA ASN A 429 -1.33 -14.11 -19.55
C ASN A 429 0.20 -14.02 -19.34
N GLY A 430 0.80 -15.08 -18.76
CA GLY A 430 2.23 -15.14 -18.45
C GLY A 430 2.68 -14.29 -17.25
N LEU A 431 1.74 -13.65 -16.55
CA LEU A 431 2.04 -12.80 -15.41
C LEU A 431 2.07 -13.60 -14.10
N THR A 432 3.15 -13.46 -13.33
CA THR A 432 3.28 -14.07 -12.00
C THR A 432 3.58 -13.05 -10.92
N TRP A 433 2.95 -13.19 -9.76
CA TRP A 433 3.27 -12.37 -8.59
C TRP A 433 4.62 -12.77 -7.99
N ALA A 434 5.46 -11.78 -7.68
CA ALA A 434 6.74 -12.00 -7.03
C ALA A 434 6.55 -12.16 -5.52
N PRO A 435 7.30 -13.07 -4.85
CA PRO A 435 7.08 -13.37 -3.45
C PRO A 435 7.59 -12.29 -2.49
N SER A 436 6.96 -12.24 -1.31
CA SER A 436 7.45 -11.60 -0.10
C SER A 436 8.63 -12.37 0.53
N LEU A 437 9.16 -11.91 1.68
CA LEU A 437 10.09 -12.71 2.51
C LEU A 437 9.29 -13.70 3.38
N GLY A 438 8.51 -14.56 2.74
CA GLY A 438 7.56 -15.49 3.36
C GLY A 438 6.35 -14.84 4.04
N PHE A 439 6.46 -13.58 4.45
CA PHE A 439 5.32 -12.75 4.82
C PHE A 439 5.58 -11.24 4.65
N VAL A 440 6.77 -10.74 5.02
CA VAL A 440 7.05 -9.29 5.08
C VAL A 440 7.87 -8.83 3.88
N HIS A 441 7.80 -7.54 3.54
CA HIS A 441 8.62 -6.95 2.47
C HIS A 441 9.92 -6.31 2.97
N VAL A 442 10.05 -6.10 4.29
CA VAL A 442 11.27 -5.70 4.98
C VAL A 442 11.38 -6.55 6.25
N SER A 443 12.52 -7.20 6.46
CA SER A 443 12.72 -8.14 7.56
C SER A 443 13.29 -7.45 8.79
N GLU A 444 12.67 -7.69 9.93
CA GLU A 444 13.20 -7.36 11.25
C GLU A 444 14.21 -8.40 11.77
N ARG A 445 14.35 -9.54 11.07
CA ARG A 445 15.14 -10.69 11.52
C ARG A 445 16.38 -10.94 10.65
N GLU A 446 16.36 -10.48 9.41
CA GLU A 446 17.38 -10.77 8.41
C GLU A 446 18.00 -9.49 7.88
N PHE A 447 19.32 -9.54 7.64
CA PHE A 447 20.08 -8.47 7.03
C PHE A 447 20.60 -8.89 5.65
N GLU A 448 20.71 -7.93 4.72
CA GLU A 448 21.45 -8.14 3.48
C GLU A 448 22.96 -8.27 3.80
N PRO A 449 23.72 -9.07 3.05
CA PRO A 449 25.17 -9.21 3.22
C PRO A 449 25.97 -7.98 2.73
N ASP A 450 25.32 -6.85 2.47
CA ASP A 450 25.90 -5.65 1.89
C ASP A 450 26.53 -4.71 2.95
N ASP A 451 27.45 -3.85 2.52
CA ASP A 451 27.94 -2.69 3.29
C ASP A 451 27.31 -1.40 2.71
N PRO A 452 26.55 -0.61 3.49
CA PRO A 452 26.25 -0.77 4.92
C PRO A 452 25.24 -1.88 5.20
N THR A 453 25.25 -2.39 6.45
CA THR A 453 24.28 -3.38 6.92
C THR A 453 22.86 -2.86 6.77
N ARG A 454 22.04 -3.59 6.02
CA ARG A 454 20.63 -3.24 5.72
C ARG A 454 19.68 -4.34 6.15
N HIS A 455 18.51 -3.97 6.64
CA HIS A 455 17.39 -4.91 6.74
C HIS A 455 17.05 -5.47 5.36
N ARG A 456 16.90 -6.79 5.27
CA ARG A 456 16.59 -7.48 4.00
C ARG A 456 15.23 -7.04 3.48
N ILE A 457 15.14 -6.79 2.17
CA ILE A 457 13.86 -6.58 1.48
C ILE A 457 13.50 -7.77 0.58
N SER A 458 12.21 -7.96 0.28
CA SER A 458 11.76 -9.06 -0.58
C SER A 458 12.13 -8.86 -2.04
N ASP A 459 12.13 -9.97 -2.81
CA ASP A 459 12.34 -9.92 -4.26
C ASP A 459 11.26 -9.12 -4.98
N ALA A 460 10.00 -9.21 -4.54
CA ALA A 460 8.94 -8.35 -5.04
C ALA A 460 9.27 -6.86 -4.89
N LEU A 461 9.75 -6.45 -3.70
CA LEU A 461 10.10 -5.05 -3.48
C LEU A 461 11.34 -4.66 -4.30
N LYS A 462 12.38 -5.49 -4.26
CA LYS A 462 13.68 -5.22 -4.90
C LYS A 462 13.60 -5.18 -6.43
N ASN A 463 12.92 -6.15 -7.03
CA ASN A 463 12.99 -6.42 -8.47
C ASN A 463 11.76 -5.95 -9.25
N VAL A 464 10.63 -5.68 -8.56
CA VAL A 464 9.37 -5.31 -9.21
C VAL A 464 8.94 -3.89 -8.81
N PHE A 465 8.70 -3.65 -7.52
CA PHE A 465 8.11 -2.38 -7.08
C PHE A 465 9.09 -1.21 -7.03
N LEU A 466 10.30 -1.39 -6.51
CA LEU A 466 11.26 -0.27 -6.44
C LEU A 466 11.68 0.23 -7.82
N PRO A 467 11.98 -0.62 -8.83
CA PRO A 467 12.26 -0.15 -10.18
C PRO A 467 11.13 0.69 -10.76
N LYS A 468 9.88 0.25 -10.60
CA LYS A 468 8.72 1.01 -11.07
C LYS A 468 8.58 2.37 -10.38
N ARG A 469 8.72 2.39 -9.05
CA ARG A 469 8.63 3.64 -8.27
C ARG A 469 9.74 4.63 -8.67
N LEU A 470 10.92 4.12 -9.01
CA LEU A 470 12.02 4.93 -9.51
C LEU A 470 11.67 5.56 -10.86
N GLN A 471 11.14 4.77 -11.78
CA GLN A 471 10.67 5.25 -13.07
C GLN A 471 9.63 6.38 -12.92
N VAL A 472 8.67 6.24 -12.01
CA VAL A 472 7.67 7.28 -11.72
C VAL A 472 8.32 8.56 -11.20
N LEU A 473 9.26 8.44 -10.24
CA LEU A 473 9.98 9.59 -9.69
C LEU A 473 10.79 10.32 -10.77
N GLU A 474 11.52 9.59 -11.60
CA GLU A 474 12.33 10.13 -12.69
C GLU A 474 11.46 10.81 -13.75
N THR A 475 10.36 10.15 -14.15
CA THR A 475 9.39 10.70 -15.11
C THR A 475 8.83 12.02 -14.60
N PHE A 476 8.44 12.09 -13.33
CA PHE A 476 7.94 13.33 -12.73
C PHE A 476 9.00 14.43 -12.69
N LEU A 477 10.24 14.10 -12.34
CA LEU A 477 11.32 15.09 -12.32
C LEU A 477 11.64 15.63 -13.72
N GLN A 478 11.54 14.80 -14.75
CA GLN A 478 11.81 15.20 -16.15
C GLN A 478 10.64 15.93 -16.80
N HIS A 479 9.41 15.47 -16.56
CA HIS A 479 8.24 15.88 -17.36
C HIS A 479 7.14 16.57 -16.54
N GLY A 480 7.20 16.51 -15.21
CA GLY A 480 6.15 17.06 -14.34
C GLY A 480 4.90 16.19 -14.21
N VAL A 481 4.86 15.06 -14.93
CA VAL A 481 3.80 14.05 -14.87
C VAL A 481 4.35 12.75 -14.33
N GLY A 482 3.50 11.98 -13.66
CA GLY A 482 3.92 10.72 -13.05
C GLY A 482 4.04 9.55 -14.02
N LYS A 483 3.34 9.61 -15.16
CA LYS A 483 3.47 8.69 -16.30
C LYS A 483 3.43 9.46 -17.62
N LEU A 484 4.20 9.00 -18.61
CA LEU A 484 4.17 9.58 -19.95
C LEU A 484 2.80 9.36 -20.61
N GLY A 485 2.25 10.41 -21.23
CA GLY A 485 0.93 10.36 -21.88
C GLY A 485 -0.25 10.58 -20.93
N GLU A 486 0.01 10.75 -19.63
CA GLU A 486 -1.01 11.11 -18.67
C GLU A 486 -1.26 12.63 -18.68
N THR A 487 -2.50 13.05 -18.90
CA THR A 487 -2.91 14.45 -18.72
C THR A 487 -3.27 14.68 -17.26
N ASP A 488 -2.92 15.84 -16.70
CA ASP A 488 -3.32 16.24 -15.34
C ASP A 488 -4.84 16.11 -15.16
N THR A 489 -5.26 15.04 -14.49
CA THR A 489 -6.67 14.84 -14.14
C THR A 489 -6.97 15.52 -12.80
N GLU A 490 -8.16 16.12 -12.64
CA GLU A 490 -8.68 16.62 -11.35
C GLU A 490 -8.84 15.53 -10.26
N SER A 491 -8.49 14.28 -10.59
CA SER A 491 -8.58 13.14 -9.69
C SER A 491 -7.61 13.25 -8.51
N ASP A 492 -8.08 12.90 -7.32
CA ASP A 492 -7.25 12.68 -6.13
C ASP A 492 -6.60 11.28 -6.10
N ARG A 493 -6.72 10.50 -7.19
CA ARG A 493 -6.07 9.18 -7.30
C ARG A 493 -4.53 9.30 -7.32
N PRO A 494 -3.83 8.27 -6.85
CA PRO A 494 -2.38 8.15 -6.97
C PRO A 494 -1.89 8.24 -8.41
N ILE A 495 -0.72 8.84 -8.61
CA ILE A 495 0.03 8.82 -9.88
C ILE A 495 0.13 7.41 -10.47
N LYS A 496 0.46 6.40 -9.64
CA LYS A 496 0.64 5.03 -10.12
C LYS A 496 -0.65 4.36 -10.65
N GLY A 497 -1.82 5.00 -10.51
CA GLY A 497 -3.11 4.36 -10.73
C GLY A 497 -3.61 3.60 -9.50
N GLY A 498 -4.89 3.23 -9.51
CA GLY A 498 -5.52 2.48 -8.41
C GLY A 498 -6.16 3.28 -7.28
N GLY A 499 -6.62 2.55 -6.27
CA GLY A 499 -7.23 3.11 -5.06
C GLY A 499 -6.19 3.86 -4.20
N ARG A 500 -6.65 4.81 -3.40
CA ARG A 500 -5.84 5.83 -2.73
C ARG A 500 -4.87 5.32 -1.63
N HIS A 501 -4.83 4.02 -1.30
CA HIS A 501 -4.28 3.51 -0.05
C HIS A 501 -3.22 2.38 -0.16
N ASP A 502 -2.59 2.21 -1.33
CA ASP A 502 -1.66 1.12 -1.65
C ASP A 502 -0.18 1.45 -1.43
#